data_AF-A0A971Z1I4-F1
#
_entry.id   AF-A0A971Z1I4-F1
#
_cell.length_a   1.000
_cell.length_b   1.000
_cell.length_c   1.000
_cell.angle_alpha   90.00
_cell.angle_beta   90.00
_cell.angle_gamma   90.00
#
_symmetry.space_group_name_H-M   'P 1'
#
loop_
_entity.id
_entity.type
_entity.pdbx_description
1 polymer ?
#
loop_
_entity_poly.entity_id
_entity_poly.type
_entity_poly.pdbx_seq_one_letter_code
_entity_poly.pdbx_strand_id
1 'polypeptide(L)' 'MQQYYHVKTPAYTLEVIYDLNAGRYLALGMKNEERSSFEFGIPARFANFTPAALRNEGVR' A
#
# COMPACT_ATOMS: atom_id res chain seq x y z
N MET A 1 9.26 -10.70 -4.77
CA MET A 1 7.88 -10.99 -5.19
C MET A 1 7.31 -11.99 -4.20
N GLN A 2 6.29 -11.59 -3.44
CA GLN A 2 5.60 -12.41 -2.47
C GLN A 2 4.33 -12.97 -3.12
N GLN A 3 4.09 -14.27 -2.95
CA GLN A 3 2.87 -14.91 -3.43
C GLN A 3 1.82 -14.96 -2.31
N TYR A 4 0.62 -14.46 -2.60
CA TYR A 4 -0.54 -14.63 -1.73
C TYR A 4 -1.45 -15.71 -2.29
N TYR A 5 -1.16 -16.97 -1.95
CA TYR A 5 -1.87 -18.12 -2.50
C TYR A 5 -3.37 -18.11 -2.22
N HIS A 6 -3.80 -17.58 -1.06
CA HIS A 6 -5.22 -17.51 -0.67
C HIS A 6 -6.06 -16.58 -1.55
N VAL A 7 -5.44 -15.51 -2.11
CA VAL A 7 -6.08 -14.57 -3.04
C VAL A 7 -5.53 -14.66 -4.46
N LYS A 8 -4.70 -15.67 -4.73
CA LYS A 8 -4.05 -15.95 -6.04
C LYS A 8 -3.43 -14.70 -6.69
N THR A 9 -2.84 -13.82 -5.88
CA THR A 9 -2.31 -12.53 -6.34
C THR A 9 -0.84 -12.38 -5.92
N PRO A 10 0.08 -12.06 -6.85
CA PRO A 10 1.45 -11.71 -6.50
C PRO A 10 1.52 -10.25 -6.02
N ALA A 11 2.45 -9.93 -5.12
CA ALA A 11 2.81 -8.57 -4.78
C ALA A 11 4.33 -8.38 -4.69
N TYR A 12 4.78 -7.13 -4.74
CA TYR A 12 6.17 -6.82 -4.45
C TYR A 12 6.47 -7.03 -2.96
N THR A 13 7.64 -7.60 -2.68
CA THR A 13 8.11 -7.84 -1.31
C THR A 13 8.84 -6.61 -0.76
N LEU A 14 9.41 -5.82 -1.64
CA LEU A 14 10.17 -4.62 -1.36
C LEU A 14 10.04 -3.71 -2.56
N GLU A 15 9.73 -2.44 -2.33
CA GLU A 15 9.79 -1.38 -3.32
C GLU A 15 10.77 -0.32 -2.83
N VAL A 16 11.61 0.19 -3.73
CA VAL A 16 12.57 1.24 -3.38
C VAL A 16 12.40 2.42 -4.33
N ILE A 17 12.16 3.59 -3.76
CA ILE A 17 12.07 4.86 -4.49
C ILE A 17 13.38 5.62 -4.25
N TYR A 18 14.10 5.92 -5.33
CA TYR A 18 15.37 6.64 -5.28
C TYR A 18 15.17 8.12 -5.65
N ASP A 19 15.72 9.02 -4.83
CA ASP A 19 15.91 10.42 -5.18
C ASP A 19 17.38 10.63 -5.56
N LEU A 20 17.65 10.65 -6.87
CA LEU A 20 19.00 10.73 -7.41
C LEU A 20 19.68 12.07 -7.12
N ASN A 21 18.90 13.14 -6.93
CA ASN A 21 19.46 14.49 -6.69
C ASN A 21 19.89 14.65 -5.24
N ALA A 22 19.12 14.12 -4.30
CA ALA A 22 19.41 14.19 -2.88
C ALA A 22 20.21 12.98 -2.34
N GLY A 23 20.43 11.95 -3.17
CA GLY A 23 21.19 10.74 -2.79
C GLY A 23 20.50 9.88 -1.73
N ARG A 24 19.18 10.02 -1.54
CA ARG A 24 18.38 9.28 -0.54
C ARG A 24 17.50 8.24 -1.22
N TYR A 25 17.08 7.25 -0.44
CA TYR A 25 16.11 6.24 -0.88
C TYR A 25 15.05 6.00 0.19
N LEU A 26 13.86 5.56 -0.25
CA LEU A 26 12.78 5.11 0.60
C LEU A 26 12.48 3.65 0.26
N ALA A 27 12.64 2.76 1.23
CA ALA A 27 12.32 1.33 1.11
C ALA A 27 10.95 1.05 1.76
N LEU A 28 10.05 0.41 1.01
CA LEU A 28 8.65 0.17 1.35
C LEU A 28 8.27 -1.31 1.16
N GLY A 29 7.16 -1.75 1.78
CA GLY A 29 6.59 -3.09 1.56
C GLY A 29 7.22 -4.22 2.39
N MET A 30 8.17 -3.89 3.28
CA MET A 30 8.79 -4.83 4.21
C MET A 30 7.80 -5.20 5.32
N LYS A 31 7.00 -6.25 5.06
CA LYS A 31 5.96 -6.70 5.99
C LYS A 31 6.44 -7.10 7.38
N ASN A 32 7.71 -7.49 7.50
CA ASN A 32 8.34 -7.79 8.79
C ASN A 32 8.58 -6.54 9.64
N GLU A 33 8.59 -5.36 9.03
CA GLU A 33 8.81 -4.06 9.69
C GLU A 33 7.51 -3.25 9.86
N GLU A 34 6.36 -3.76 9.38
CA GLU A 34 5.05 -3.12 9.51
C GLU A 34 4.19 -3.80 10.58
N ARG A 35 3.50 -3.00 11.42
CA ARG A 35 2.64 -3.50 12.50
C ARG A 35 1.40 -4.26 11.99
N SER A 36 0.92 -3.88 10.81
CA SER A 36 -0.18 -4.53 10.11
C SER A 36 0.18 -4.66 8.64
N SER A 37 -0.07 -5.83 8.09
CA SER A 37 0.20 -6.16 6.69
C SER A 37 -1.02 -5.85 5.81
N PHE A 38 -0.86 -5.95 4.48
CA PHE A 38 -1.96 -6.03 3.51
C PHE A 38 -3.19 -6.79 4.03
N GLU A 39 -4.33 -6.11 4.03
CA GLU A 39 -5.65 -6.67 4.29
C GLU A 39 -6.39 -6.86 2.97
N PHE A 40 -6.82 -8.10 2.73
CA PHE A 40 -7.60 -8.45 1.56
C PHE A 40 -9.08 -8.56 1.90
N GLY A 41 -9.95 -8.27 0.94
CA GLY A 41 -11.39 -8.45 1.11
C GLY A 41 -12.10 -7.29 1.81
N ILE A 42 -11.47 -6.11 1.90
CA ILE A 42 -12.14 -4.90 2.38
C ILE A 42 -13.32 -4.58 1.45
N PRO A 43 -14.56 -4.43 1.97
CA PRO A 43 -15.72 -4.12 1.15
C PRO A 43 -15.63 -2.68 0.62
N ALA A 44 -15.12 -2.55 -0.60
CA ALA A 44 -14.94 -1.28 -1.27
C ALA A 44 -16.19 -0.95 -2.12
N ARG A 45 -16.72 0.27 -1.99
CA ARG A 45 -17.78 0.81 -2.86
C ARG A 45 -17.24 1.98 -3.65
N PHE A 46 -17.73 2.18 -4.87
CA PHE A 46 -17.32 3.32 -5.70
C PHE A 46 -17.48 4.68 -5.00
N ALA A 47 -18.53 4.82 -4.18
CA ALA A 47 -18.78 6.03 -3.39
C ALA A 47 -17.61 6.41 -2.46
N ASN A 48 -16.85 5.41 -1.98
CA ASN A 48 -15.70 5.62 -1.10
C ASN A 48 -14.52 6.30 -1.82
N PHE A 49 -14.48 6.24 -3.15
CA PHE A 49 -13.39 6.80 -3.96
C PHE A 49 -13.80 8.12 -4.66
N THR A 50 -14.90 8.74 -4.25
CA THR A 50 -15.25 10.07 -4.73
C THR A 50 -14.31 11.13 -4.12
N PRO A 51 -14.05 12.25 -4.80
CA PRO A 51 -13.21 13.32 -4.26
C PRO A 51 -13.69 13.86 -2.89
N ALA A 52 -15.00 13.81 -2.63
CA ALA A 52 -15.57 14.22 -1.35
C ALA A 52 -15.26 13.20 -0.24
N ALA A 53 -15.40 11.90 -0.52
CA ALA A 53 -15.09 10.83 0.43
C ALA A 53 -13.61 10.83 0.83
N LEU A 54 -12.69 10.88 -0.15
CA LEU A 54 -11.25 10.90 0.11
C LEU A 54 -10.79 12.12 0.91
N ARG A 55 -11.38 13.31 0.64
CA ARG A 55 -11.09 14.51 1.43
C ARG A 55 -11.53 14.35 2.89
N ASN A 56 -12.68 13.72 3.14
CA ASN A 56 -13.17 13.52 4.50
C ASN A 56 -12.36 12.47 5.28
N GLU A 57 -11.81 11.45 4.60
CA GLU A 57 -10.94 10.44 5.23
C GLU A 57 -9.60 11.04 5.66
N GLY A 58 -8.99 11.90 4.84
CA GLY A 58 -7.68 12.48 5.16
C GLY A 58 -7.67 13.62 6.19
N VAL A 59 -8.85 14.04 6.68
CA VAL A 59 -8.99 15.14 7.65
C VAL A 59 -9.13 14.63 9.10
N ARG A 60 -9.34 13.32 9.30
CA ARG A 60 -9.58 12.73 10.63
C ARG A 60 -8.33 12.12 11.25
#